data_AF-A0A7V8X972-F1
#
_entry.id   AF-A0A7V8X972-F1
#
_cell.length_a   1.000
_cell.length_b   1.000
_cell.length_c   1.000
_cell.angle_alpha   90.00
_cell.angle_beta   90.00
_cell.angle_gamma   90.00
#
_symmetry.space_group_name_H-M   'P 1'
#
loop_
_entity.id
_entity.type
_entity.pdbx_description
1 polymer ?
#
loop_
_entity_poly.entity_id
_entity_poly.type
_entity_poly.pdbx_seq_one_letter_code
_entity_poly.pdbx_strand_id
1 'polypeptide(L)' 'MGRRHVKEFRPDEALSLISADREIKALSCPSCGSDAIERTPGRSKTSLPAAGRVVLTCGACGRLVSYIDRVERSVVAH' A
#
# COMPACT_ATOMS: atom_id res chain seq x y z
N MET A 1 -1.77 8.64 -27.62
CA MET A 1 -2.40 8.19 -26.37
C MET A 1 -1.56 8.66 -25.20
N GLY A 2 -2.17 9.44 -24.31
CA GLY A 2 -1.49 10.34 -23.36
C GLY A 2 -0.60 9.62 -22.35
N ARG A 3 0.47 10.31 -21.99
CA ARG A 3 1.36 9.96 -20.87
C ARG A 3 0.47 9.64 -19.67
N ARG A 4 0.47 8.39 -19.21
CA ARG A 4 -0.13 8.00 -17.93
C ARG A 4 0.65 8.75 -16.85
N HIS A 5 0.22 9.96 -16.51
CA HIS A 5 0.65 10.60 -15.28
C HIS A 5 0.19 9.67 -14.16
N VAL A 6 1.14 8.89 -13.64
CA VAL A 6 0.97 8.20 -12.37
C VAL A 6 0.67 9.29 -11.36
N LYS A 7 -0.58 9.33 -10.89
CA LYS A 7 -0.98 10.27 -9.85
C LYS A 7 -0.59 9.62 -8.54
N GLU A 8 0.53 10.00 -7.96
CA GLU A 8 0.85 9.52 -6.62
C GLU A 8 -0.12 10.18 -5.61
N PHE A 9 -0.43 9.48 -4.52
CA PHE A 9 -1.14 10.10 -3.41
C PHE A 9 -0.32 11.26 -2.84
N ARG A 10 -0.99 12.33 -2.38
CA ARG A 10 -0.29 13.36 -1.60
C ARG A 10 0.39 12.71 -0.39
N PRO A 11 1.51 13.24 0.12
CA PRO A 11 2.21 12.65 1.25
C PRO A 11 1.31 12.44 2.49
N ASP A 12 0.39 13.37 2.74
CA ASP A 12 -0.58 13.29 3.85
C ASP A 12 -1.59 12.14 3.65
N GLU A 13 -2.17 12.06 2.45
CA GLU A 13 -3.10 11.00 2.04
C GLU A 13 -2.45 9.61 2.06
N ALA A 14 -1.22 9.54 1.55
CA ALA A 14 -0.39 8.35 1.53
C ALA A 14 -0.17 7.81 2.95
N LEU A 15 0.18 8.69 3.90
CA LEU A 15 0.44 8.30 5.28
C LEU A 15 -0.81 7.71 5.95
N SER A 16 -1.99 8.30 5.69
CA SER A 16 -3.26 7.79 6.19
C SER A 16 -3.58 6.39 5.65
N LEU A 17 -3.39 6.17 4.34
CA LEU A 17 -3.57 4.84 3.72
C LEU A 17 -2.59 3.80 4.26
N ILE A 18 -1.31 4.17 4.42
CA ILE A 18 -0.28 3.26 4.95
C ILE A 18 -0.62 2.87 6.40
N SER A 19 -1.09 3.83 7.21
CA SER A 19 -1.49 3.56 8.60
C SER A 19 -2.68 2.60 8.64
N ALA A 20 -3.70 2.85 7.82
CA ALA A 20 -4.84 1.95 7.70
C ALA A 20 -4.45 0.53 7.21
N ASP A 21 -3.53 0.40 6.25
CA ASP A 21 -3.04 -0.92 5.80
C ASP A 21 -2.34 -1.70 6.91
N ARG A 22 -1.50 -1.00 7.68
CA ARG A 22 -0.78 -1.56 8.84
C ARG A 22 -1.73 -2.04 9.92
N GLU A 23 -2.79 -1.28 10.20
CA GLU A 23 -3.84 -1.63 11.16
C GLU A 23 -4.82 -2.68 10.62
N ILE A 24 -4.67 -3.13 9.36
CA ILE A 24 -5.60 -4.05 8.69
C ILE A 24 -7.03 -3.47 8.68
N LYS A 25 -7.14 -2.15 8.53
CA LYS A 25 -8.41 -1.44 8.45
C LYS A 25 -8.88 -1.35 7.00
N ALA A 26 -10.16 -1.02 6.80
CA ALA A 26 -10.70 -0.76 5.48
C ALA A 26 -9.91 0.34 4.78
N LEU A 27 -9.36 0.04 3.60
CA LEU A 27 -8.61 0.98 2.79
C LEU A 27 -9.58 1.80 1.94
N SER A 28 -9.72 3.08 2.24
CA SER A 28 -10.57 4.00 1.48
C SER A 28 -9.72 5.10 0.86
N CYS A 29 -9.93 5.40 -0.42
CA CYS A 29 -9.22 6.45 -1.12
C CYS A 29 -9.59 7.83 -0.57
N PRO A 30 -8.67 8.59 0.04
CA PRO A 30 -8.98 9.91 0.60
C PRO A 30 -9.34 10.95 -0.48
N SER A 31 -8.94 10.73 -1.74
CA SER A 31 -9.24 11.68 -2.81
C SER A 31 -10.56 11.43 -3.55
N CYS A 32 -11.06 10.20 -3.63
CA CYS A 32 -12.29 9.89 -4.36
C CYS A 32 -13.34 9.13 -3.53
N GLY A 33 -13.01 8.71 -2.31
CA GLY A 33 -13.91 7.97 -1.42
C GLY A 33 -14.09 6.50 -1.76
N SER A 34 -13.45 5.97 -2.82
CA SER A 34 -13.59 4.56 -3.22
C SER A 34 -12.75 3.63 -2.35
N ASP A 35 -13.32 2.48 -1.98
CA ASP A 35 -12.67 1.38 -1.27
C ASP A 35 -11.93 0.38 -2.18
N ALA A 36 -11.96 0.60 -3.50
CA ALA A 36 -11.26 -0.20 -4.50
C ALA A 36 -9.73 0.05 -4.48
N ILE A 37 -9.07 -0.34 -3.39
CA ILE A 37 -7.62 -0.25 -3.22
C ILE A 37 -7.01 -1.64 -3.43
N GLU A 38 -6.21 -1.78 -4.49
CA GLU A 38 -5.42 -2.96 -4.78
C GLU A 38 -4.06 -2.89 -4.09
N ARG A 39 -3.71 -3.94 -3.35
CA ARG A 39 -2.46 -4.06 -2.61
C ARG A 39 -1.52 -5.06 -3.28
N THR A 40 -0.33 -4.60 -3.64
CA THR A 40 0.70 -5.39 -4.31
C THR A 40 2.05 -5.26 -3.59
N PRO A 41 2.72 -6.35 -3.18
CA PRO A 41 2.31 -7.73 -3.29
C PRO A 41 1.09 -8.05 -2.40
N GLY A 42 0.20 -8.90 -2.91
CA GLY A 42 -0.90 -9.44 -2.10
C GLY A 42 -0.34 -10.17 -0.89
N ARG A 43 -1.12 -10.30 0.20
CA ARG A 43 -0.72 -11.07 1.40
C ARG A 43 -0.65 -12.57 1.05
N SER A 44 0.38 -12.98 0.31
CA SER A 44 0.61 -14.38 -0.05
C SER A 44 1.11 -15.12 1.18
N LYS A 45 0.34 -16.11 1.68
CA LYS A 45 0.72 -16.94 2.84
C LYS A 45 1.98 -17.79 2.62
N THR A 46 2.47 -17.91 1.37
CA THR A 46 3.52 -18.85 0.95
C THR A 46 4.88 -18.21 0.73
N SER A 47 4.97 -16.91 0.50
CA SER A 47 6.26 -16.25 0.36
C SER A 47 6.64 -15.67 1.72
N LEU A 48 7.83 -16.02 2.21
CA LEU A 48 8.46 -15.45 3.41
C LEU A 48 8.10 -13.95 3.56
N PRO A 49 7.93 -13.42 4.77
CA PRO A 49 7.73 -11.98 4.99
C PRO A 49 8.97 -11.25 4.47
N ALA A 50 8.97 -10.97 3.18
CA ALA A 50 9.98 -10.18 2.53
C ALA A 50 9.68 -8.77 3.00
N ALA A 51 10.46 -8.29 3.97
CA ALA A 51 10.59 -6.87 4.23
C ALA A 51 10.78 -6.19 2.87
N GLY A 52 9.73 -5.53 2.41
CA GLY A 52 9.48 -5.44 0.98
C GLY A 52 8.61 -4.23 0.66
N ARG A 53 8.81 -3.70 -0.54
CA ARG A 53 8.05 -2.57 -1.02
C ARG A 53 6.61 -3.01 -1.26
N VAL A 54 5.68 -2.47 -0.48
CA VAL A 54 4.24 -2.60 -0.65
C VAL A 54 3.75 -1.40 -1.47
N VAL A 55 2.86 -1.65 -2.41
CA VAL A 55 2.24 -0.67 -3.30
C VAL A 55 0.73 -0.79 -3.14
N LEU A 56 0.08 0.31 -2.80
CA LEU A 56 -1.38 0.44 -2.76
C LEU A 56 -1.81 1.28 -3.96
N THR A 57 -2.73 0.78 -4.75
CA THR A 57 -3.23 1.44 -5.96
C THR A 57 -4.75 1.54 -5.91
N CYS A 58 -5.30 2.73 -6.08
CA CYS A 58 -6.74 2.93 -6.19
C CYS A 58 -7.21 2.68 -7.63
N GLY A 59 -8.08 1.71 -7.82
CA GLY A 59 -8.69 1.39 -9.12
C GLY A 59 -9.65 2.45 -9.66
N ALA A 60 -10.16 3.34 -8.79
CA ALA A 60 -11.11 4.38 -9.19
C ALA A 60 -10.43 5.66 -9.70
N CYS A 61 -9.49 6.24 -8.93
CA CYS A 61 -8.79 7.46 -9.33
C CYS A 61 -7.43 7.20 -9.99
N GLY A 62 -6.97 5.94 -10.03
CA GLY A 62 -5.68 5.53 -10.60
C GLY A 62 -4.47 6.00 -9.79
N ARG A 63 -4.68 6.35 -8.50
CA ARG A 63 -3.59 6.82 -7.65
C ARG A 63 -2.84 5.68 -7.00
N LEU A 64 -1.55 5.84 -6.79
CA LEU A 64 -0.76 4.86 -6.08
C LEU A 64 0.12 5.47 -4.99
N VAL A 65 0.44 4.65 -4.00
CA VAL A 65 1.42 4.92 -2.96
C VAL A 65 2.26 3.66 -2.77
N SER A 66 3.57 3.83 -2.61
CA SER A 66 4.45 2.73 -2.24
C SER A 66 5.16 3.01 -0.93
N TYR A 67 5.20 2.04 -0.03
CA TYR A 67 5.91 2.13 1.24
C TYR A 67 6.73 0.86 1.47
N ILE A 68 7.75 0.95 2.32
CA ILE A 68 8.56 -0.20 2.71
C ILE A 68 7.93 -0.75 4.00
N ASP A 69 7.38 -1.96 3.93
CA ASP A 69 6.95 -2.64 5.15
C ASP A 69 8.15 -3.32 5.79
N ARG A 70 8.61 -2.75 6.91
CA ARG A 70 9.60 -3.39 7.77
C ARG A 70 8.84 -4.27 8.75
N VAL A 71 8.39 -5.43 8.30
CA VAL A 71 8.09 -6.51 9.23
C VAL A 71 9.42 -6.84 9.88
N GLU A 72 9.60 -6.36 11.11
CA GLU A 72 10.81 -6.55 11.88
C GLU A 72 11.09 -8.04 11.99
N ARG A 73 12.10 -8.48 11.25
CA ARG A 73 12.66 -9.81 11.35
C ARG A 73 13.47 -9.82 12.64
N SER A 74 12.79 -9.89 13.78
CA SER A 74 13.38 -10.31 15.05
C SER A 74 13.73 -11.79 14.91
N VAL A 75 14.77 -12.08 14.13
CA VAL A 75 15.53 -13.32 14.26
C VAL A 75 16.33 -13.19 15.55
N VAL A 76 15.68 -13.50 16.68
CA VAL A 76 16.43 -13.94 17.87
C VAL A 76 17.10 -15.25 17.46
N ALA A 77 18.39 -15.15 17.14
CA ALA A 77 19.28 -16.29 17.12
C ALA A 77 19.42 -16.79 18.57
N HIS A 78 19.04 -18.04 18.82
CA HIS A 78 19.30 -18.77 20.05
C HIS A 78 20.14 -20.00 19.73
#